data_AF-A0A8T4YSV9-F1
#
_entry.id   AF-A0A8T4YSV9-F1
#
_cell.length_a   1.000
_cell.length_b   1.000
_cell.length_c   1.000
_cell.angle_alpha   90.00
_cell.angle_beta   90.00
_cell.angle_gamma   90.00
#
_symmetry.space_group_name_H-M   'P 1'
#
loop_
_entity.id
_entity.type
_entity.pdbx_description
1 polymer ?
#
loop_
_entity_poly.entity_id
_entity_poly.type
_entity_poly.pdbx_seq_one_letter_code
_entity_poly.pdbx_strand_id
1 'polypeptide(L)'
;MKRLREGGLDQNPRLLRRVVCSKCRRRGKRFLDYLKEGSFEVGKTERIMVAHPGIYSLYRFEEEEVTQIIIKTQCEACGHRETVSDPILTVEYLTGICKYRGPGITYA
;
A
#
# COMPACT_ATOMS: atom_id res chain seq x y z
N MET A 1 -10.96 8.46 -3.12
CA MET A 1 -9.80 8.86 -3.97
C MET A 1 -9.60 10.37 -4.16
N LYS A 2 -10.60 11.26 -3.98
CA LYS A 2 -10.37 12.74 -4.01
C LYS A 2 -9.22 13.19 -3.08
N ARG A 3 -9.14 12.62 -1.87
CA ARG A 3 -8.11 12.92 -0.86
C ARG A 3 -6.66 12.52 -1.21
N LEU A 4 -6.45 11.55 -2.11
CA LEU A 4 -5.11 11.23 -2.64
C LEU A 4 -4.53 12.42 -3.42
N ARG A 5 -5.41 13.12 -4.16
CA ARG A 5 -5.04 14.32 -4.92
C ARG A 5 -4.85 15.56 -4.04
N GLU A 6 -5.47 15.58 -2.87
CA GLU A 6 -5.36 16.65 -1.87
C GLU A 6 -4.14 16.47 -0.92
N GLY A 7 -3.30 15.45 -1.13
CA GLY A 7 -2.07 15.25 -0.37
C GLY A 7 -2.24 14.60 1.02
N GLY A 8 -3.42 14.07 1.34
CA GLY A 8 -3.70 13.49 2.67
C GLY A 8 -2.85 12.27 3.04
N LEU A 9 -2.17 11.66 2.05
CA LEU A 9 -1.36 10.46 2.19
C LEU A 9 0.15 10.70 1.98
N ASP A 10 0.54 11.96 1.80
CA ASP A 10 1.91 12.35 1.44
C ASP A 10 2.93 12.13 2.59
N GLN A 11 2.45 11.90 3.81
CA GLN A 11 3.27 11.57 4.97
C GLN A 11 3.36 10.07 5.26
N ASN A 12 2.65 9.22 4.51
CA ASN A 12 2.69 7.78 4.78
C ASN A 12 4.04 7.20 4.31
N PRO A 13 4.89 6.68 5.22
CA PRO A 13 6.23 6.23 4.88
C PRO A 13 6.24 5.07 3.87
N ARG A 14 5.19 4.23 3.88
CA ARG A 14 5.06 3.12 2.94
C ARG A 14 4.80 3.61 1.51
N LEU A 15 3.98 4.65 1.35
CA LEU A 15 3.65 5.23 0.05
C LEU A 15 4.78 6.10 -0.53
N LEU A 16 5.65 6.63 0.33
CA LEU A 16 6.84 7.39 -0.07
C LEU A 16 7.98 6.52 -0.60
N ARG A 17 7.92 5.20 -0.41
CA ARG A 17 8.91 4.26 -0.93
C ARG A 17 8.89 4.28 -2.47
N ARG A 18 10.09 4.26 -3.06
CA ARG A 18 10.26 4.12 -4.51
C ARG A 18 10.20 2.67 -4.93
N VAL A 19 9.55 2.41 -6.06
CA VAL A 19 9.62 1.12 -6.74
C VAL A 19 11.05 0.93 -7.24
N VAL A 20 11.64 -0.23 -6.97
CA VAL A 20 13.00 -0.57 -7.38
C VAL A 20 12.92 -1.64 -8.44
N CYS A 21 13.57 -1.41 -9.57
CA CYS A 21 13.58 -2.40 -10.64
C CYS A 21 14.24 -3.70 -10.17
N SER A 22 13.57 -4.84 -10.32
CA SER A 22 14.14 -6.14 -9.94
C SER A 22 15.41 -6.48 -10.74
N LYS A 23 15.47 -6.07 -12.01
CA LYS A 23 16.58 -6.34 -12.93
C LYS A 23 17.81 -5.44 -12.73
N CYS A 24 17.65 -4.12 -12.82
CA CYS A 24 18.78 -3.18 -12.78
C CYS A 24 18.91 -2.41 -11.47
N ARG A 25 18.02 -2.65 -10.50
CA ARG A 25 18.01 -2.04 -9.16
C ARG A 25 17.88 -0.51 -9.14
N ARG A 26 17.61 0.12 -10.27
CA ARG A 26 17.34 1.55 -10.35
C ARG A 26 16.02 1.90 -9.67
N ARG A 27 16.01 3.01 -8.94
CA ARG A 27 14.82 3.53 -8.25
C ARG A 27 13.96 4.31 -9.25
N GLY A 28 12.70 3.90 -9.40
CA GLY A 28 11.69 4.60 -10.20
C GLY A 28 10.84 5.56 -9.37
N LYS A 29 9.57 5.73 -9.79
CA LYS A 29 8.57 6.54 -9.11
C LYS A 29 8.22 5.99 -7.72
N ARG A 30 7.63 6.83 -6.86
CA ARG A 30 7.07 6.41 -5.57
C ARG A 30 5.75 5.67 -5.79
N PHE A 31 5.39 4.79 -4.86
CA PHE A 31 4.05 4.17 -4.84
C PHE A 31 2.95 5.23 -4.87
N LEU A 32 3.12 6.32 -4.12
CA LEU A 32 2.20 7.45 -4.10
C LEU A 32 1.97 8.07 -5.48
N ASP A 33 3.01 8.16 -6.32
CA ASP A 33 2.91 8.79 -7.63
C ASP A 33 2.00 7.97 -8.55
N TYR A 34 2.14 6.63 -8.55
CA TYR A 34 1.25 5.73 -9.29
C TYR A 34 -0.21 5.84 -8.83
N LEU A 35 -0.45 5.96 -7.52
CA LEU A 35 -1.79 6.13 -6.97
C LEU A 35 -2.42 7.48 -7.37
N LYS A 36 -1.63 8.56 -7.37
CA LYS A 36 -2.10 9.90 -7.80
C LYS A 36 -2.42 9.95 -9.29
N GLU A 37 -1.58 9.30 -10.10
CA GLU A 37 -1.75 9.17 -11.55
C GLU A 37 -2.90 8.22 -11.94
N GLY A 38 -3.42 7.42 -11.01
CA GLY A 38 -4.39 6.37 -11.33
C GLY A 38 -3.79 5.19 -12.10
N SER A 39 -2.45 5.07 -12.10
CA SER A 39 -1.69 4.03 -12.81
C SER A 39 -1.53 2.78 -11.95
N PHE A 40 -2.65 2.19 -11.55
CA PHE A 40 -2.70 0.93 -10.80
C PHE A 40 -3.97 0.15 -11.18
N GLU A 41 -3.94 -1.15 -10.92
CA GLU A 41 -5.07 -2.06 -11.07
C GLU A 41 -5.50 -2.56 -9.70
N VAL A 42 -6.79 -2.79 -9.54
CA VAL A 42 -7.35 -3.44 -8.36
C VAL A 42 -7.38 -4.93 -8.65
N GLY A 43 -6.64 -5.69 -7.85
CA GLY A 43 -6.56 -7.15 -7.93
C GLY A 43 -7.82 -7.83 -7.44
N LYS A 44 -7.74 -9.15 -7.28
CA LYS A 44 -8.83 -9.93 -6.67
C LYS A 44 -8.89 -9.68 -5.18
N THR A 45 -10.10 -9.70 -4.63
CA THR A 45 -10.31 -9.76 -3.19
C THR A 45 -9.97 -11.17 -2.70
N GLU A 46 -9.09 -11.24 -1.71
CA GLU A 46 -8.66 -12.48 -1.07
C GLU A 46 -9.06 -12.44 0.40
N ARG A 47 -9.39 -13.60 0.97
CA ARG A 47 -9.64 -13.75 2.41
C ARG A 47 -8.34 -14.21 3.06
N ILE A 48 -7.80 -13.41 3.97
CA ILE A 48 -6.57 -13.71 4.69
C ILE A 48 -6.85 -13.82 6.18
N MET A 49 -6.09 -14.66 6.89
CA MET A 49 -6.09 -14.62 8.35
C MET A 49 -5.10 -13.57 8.84
N VAL A 50 -5.60 -12.65 9.65
CA VAL A 50 -4.80 -11.59 10.27
C VAL A 50 -4.70 -11.87 11.77
N ALA A 51 -3.46 -11.83 12.29
CA ALA A 51 -3.20 -11.92 13.71
C ALA A 51 -3.29 -10.53 14.34
N HIS A 52 -4.27 -10.34 15.20
CA HIS A 52 -4.45 -9.15 16.02
C HIS A 52 -3.88 -9.36 17.42
N PRO A 53 -3.41 -8.30 18.10
CA PRO A 53 -3.09 -8.36 19.52
C PRO A 53 -4.33 -8.78 20.32
N GLY A 54 -4.24 -9.91 21.03
CA GLY A 54 -5.29 -10.39 21.92
C GLY A 54 -4.97 -10.15 23.39
N ILE A 55 -5.86 -10.62 24.27
CA ILE A 55 -5.72 -10.49 25.72
C ILE A 55 -4.66 -11.49 26.22
N TYR A 56 -3.84 -11.08 27.19
CA TYR A 56 -2.79 -11.91 27.81
C TYR A 56 -1.68 -12.41 26.85
N SER A 57 -1.27 -11.57 25.89
CA SER A 57 -0.21 -11.89 24.92
C SER A 57 -0.54 -13.04 23.95
N LEU A 58 -1.80 -13.49 23.90
CA LEU A 58 -2.27 -14.40 22.88
C LEU A 58 -2.67 -13.61 21.64
N TYR A 59 -2.36 -14.14 20.45
CA TYR A 59 -2.87 -13.58 19.20
C TYR A 59 -4.32 -14.00 18.98
N ARG A 60 -5.16 -13.05 18.58
CA ARG A 60 -6.50 -13.32 18.06
C ARG A 60 -6.43 -13.36 16.55
N PHE A 61 -6.87 -14.43 15.93
CA PHE A 61 -6.89 -14.56 14.47
C PHE A 61 -8.28 -14.22 13.96
N GLU A 62 -8.36 -13.32 12.98
CA GLU A 62 -9.60 -12.95 12.31
C GLU A 62 -9.42 -13.08 10.80
N GLU A 63 -10.50 -13.46 10.11
CA GLU A 63 -10.53 -13.42 8.66
C GLU A 63 -10.82 -11.99 8.19
N GLU A 64 -9.93 -11.44 7.38
CA GLU A 64 -10.12 -10.15 6.72
C GLU A 64 -10.17 -10.32 5.20
N GLU A 65 -11.04 -9.55 4.57
CA GLU A 65 -11.07 -9.40 3.12
C GLU A 65 -10.09 -8.30 2.72
N VAL A 66 -9.13 -8.65 1.86
CA VAL A 66 -8.12 -7.74 1.36
C VAL A 66 -8.15 -7.70 -0.16
N THR A 67 -8.14 -6.49 -0.72
CA THR A 67 -8.13 -6.28 -2.15
C THR A 67 -6.80 -5.66 -2.55
N GLN A 68 -5.94 -6.46 -3.22
CA GLN A 68 -4.59 -6.01 -3.56
C GLN A 68 -4.56 -4.87 -4.58
N ILE A 69 -3.60 -3.96 -4.42
CA ILE A 69 -3.28 -2.95 -5.42
C ILE A 69 -2.07 -3.39 -6.22
N ILE A 70 -2.25 -3.47 -7.53
CA ILE A 70 -1.27 -3.99 -8.48
C ILE A 70 -0.76 -2.83 -9.33
N ILE A 71 0.56 -2.65 -9.39
CA ILE A 71 1.19 -1.60 -10.20
C ILE A 71 2.02 -2.25 -11.29
N LYS A 72 1.69 -1.97 -12.55
CA LYS A 72 2.50 -2.35 -13.69
C LYS A 72 3.52 -1.25 -13.94
N THR A 73 4.79 -1.59 -13.84
CA THR A 73 5.88 -0.62 -14.02
C THR A 73 6.76 -1.03 -15.19
N GLN A 74 7.31 -0.04 -15.87
CA GLN A 74 8.39 -0.22 -16.83
C GLN A 74 9.59 0.59 -16.36
N CYS A 75 10.75 -0.06 -16.24
CA CYS A 75 11.98 0.62 -15.90
C CYS A 75 12.46 1.49 -17.07
N GLU A 76 12.59 2.79 -16.84
CA GLU A 76 13.06 3.75 -17.86
C GLU A 76 14.51 3.50 -18.30
N ALA A 77 15.33 2.83 -17.48
CA ALA A 77 16.74 2.60 -17.79
C ALA A 77 17.00 1.34 -18.61
N CYS A 78 16.31 0.24 -18.32
CA CYS A 78 16.57 -1.06 -18.97
C CYS A 78 15.35 -1.64 -19.68
N GLY A 79 14.23 -0.91 -19.73
CA GLY A 79 13.00 -1.30 -20.41
C GLY A 79 12.24 -2.47 -19.76
N HIS A 80 12.73 -3.03 -18.65
CA HIS A 80 12.13 -4.19 -17.99
C HIS A 80 10.74 -3.84 -17.46
N ARG A 81 9.76 -4.67 -17.80
CA ARG A 81 8.39 -4.56 -17.32
C ARG A 81 8.18 -5.55 -16.19
N GLU A 82 7.64 -5.07 -15.08
CA GLU A 82 7.32 -5.90 -13.94
C GLU A 82 6.05 -5.43 -13.24
N THR A 83 5.36 -6.40 -12.66
CA THR A 83 4.19 -6.17 -11.83
C THR A 83 4.65 -6.14 -10.38
N VAL A 84 4.35 -5.04 -9.69
CA VAL A 84 4.71 -4.84 -8.29
C VAL A 84 3.43 -4.69 -7.50
N SER A 85 3.28 -5.50 -6.47
CA SER A 85 2.31 -5.30 -5.40
C SER A 85 3.03 -5.24 -4.07
N ASP A 86 2.47 -4.48 -3.14
CA ASP A 86 2.91 -4.49 -1.75
C ASP A 86 1.85 -5.25 -0.94
N PRO A 87 2.22 -6.31 -0.19
CA PRO A 87 1.24 -7.16 0.51
C PRO A 87 0.32 -6.43 1.50
N ILE A 88 0.76 -5.28 2.01
CA ILE A 88 0.01 -4.46 2.97
C ILE A 88 -0.75 -3.34 2.23
N LEU A 89 -0.32 -2.97 1.02
CA LEU A 89 -0.97 -1.93 0.24
C LEU A 89 -2.24 -2.46 -0.44
N THR A 90 -3.31 -2.49 0.33
CA THR A 90 -4.64 -2.91 -0.11
C THR A 90 -5.59 -1.72 -0.21
N VAL A 91 -6.74 -1.92 -0.87
CA VAL A 91 -7.80 -0.90 -0.94
C VAL A 91 -8.31 -0.56 0.46
N GLU A 92 -8.43 -1.55 1.34
CA GLU A 92 -8.88 -1.44 2.72
C GLU A 92 -7.88 -0.63 3.55
N TYR A 93 -6.57 -0.88 3.40
CA TYR A 93 -5.52 -0.09 4.03
C TYR A 93 -5.59 1.39 3.64
N LEU A 94 -5.67 1.69 2.34
CA LEU A 94 -5.79 3.07 1.85
C LEU A 94 -7.07 3.75 2.37
N THR A 95 -8.18 3.01 2.39
CA THR A 95 -9.47 3.50 2.88
C THR A 95 -9.43 3.75 4.39
N GLY A 96 -8.80 2.86 5.16
CA GLY A 96 -8.60 2.98 6.60
C GLY A 96 -7.82 4.24 6.95
N ILE A 97 -6.67 4.48 6.31
CA ILE A 97 -5.88 5.70 6.56
C ILE A 97 -6.65 6.96 6.18
N CYS A 98 -7.44 6.92 5.10
CA CYS A 98 -8.26 8.07 4.70
C CYS A 98 -9.40 8.37 5.70
N LYS A 99 -9.87 7.36 6.44
CA LYS A 99 -10.92 7.48 7.45
C LYS A 99 -10.38 7.90 8.83
N TYR A 100 -9.24 7.36 9.26
CA TYR A 100 -8.70 7.51 10.63
C TYR A 100 -7.66 8.65 10.78
N ARG A 101 -7.99 9.88 10.39
CA ARG A 101 -7.21 11.08 10.78
C ARG A 101 -7.72 11.73 12.09
N GLY A 102 -8.20 10.92 13.04
CA GLY A 102 -8.27 11.33 14.45
C GLY A 102 -6.86 11.33 15.06
N PRO A 103 -6.60 12.08 16.15
CA PRO A 103 -5.26 12.16 16.74
C PRO A 103 -4.72 10.74 16.96
N GLY A 104 -3.56 10.48 16.35
CA GLY A 104 -2.93 9.17 16.39
C GLY A 104 -2.70 8.74 17.83
N ILE A 105 -2.63 7.43 18.04
CA ILE A 105 -2.24 6.83 19.31
C ILE A 105 -0.87 7.41 19.67
N THR A 106 -0.85 8.36 20.61
CA THR A 106 0.36 8.81 21.27
C THR A 106 0.77 7.67 22.20
N TYR A 107 1.92 7.05 21.96
CA TYR A 107 2.59 6.32 23.02
C TYR A 107 3.00 7.36 24.07
N ALA A 108 2.22 7.44 25.14
CA ALA A 108 2.60 8.16 26.35
C ALA A 108 3.61 7.33 27.14
#